data_AF-B8INT2-F1
#
_entry.id   AF-B8INT2-F1
#
_cell.length_a   1.000
_cell.length_b   1.000
_cell.length_c   1.000
_cell.angle_alpha   90.00
_cell.angle_beta   90.00
_cell.angle_gamma   90.00
#
_symmetry.space_group_name_H-M   'P 1'
#
loop_
_entity.id
_entity.type
_entity.pdbx_description
1 polymer ?
#
loop_
_entity_poly.entity_id
_entity_poly.type
_entity_poly.pdbx_seq_one_letter_code
_entity_poly.pdbx_strand_id
1 'polypeptide(L)'
;MPPGGAYLWDVFWELEETRQAGWGALSFTYQEIDAYCRTMDVRLRPWEVRIILAMDRARRAAFPKPDDPERPTVTRLASASDVDAFERAFDRFGTVIDA
;
A
#
# COMPACT_ATOMS: atom_id res chain seq x y z
N MET A 1 17.21 11.18 1.07
CA MET A 1 17.26 10.92 -0.40
C MET A 1 18.28 11.86 -1.01
N PRO A 2 19.06 11.45 -2.04
CA PRO A 2 19.97 12.37 -2.73
C PRO A 2 19.21 13.53 -3.40
N PRO A 3 19.77 14.75 -3.52
CA PRO A 3 19.08 15.92 -4.06
C PRO A 3 18.50 15.71 -5.47
N GLY A 4 19.22 14.99 -6.33
CA GLY A 4 18.76 14.67 -7.68
C GLY A 4 17.59 13.67 -7.73
N GLY A 5 17.24 13.05 -6.61
CA GLY A 5 16.12 12.12 -6.53
C GLY A 5 14.83 12.76 -6.03
N ALA A 6 14.90 13.89 -5.32
CA ALA A 6 13.75 14.47 -4.62
C ALA A 6 12.56 14.73 -5.55
N TYR A 7 12.79 15.33 -6.72
CA TYR A 7 11.68 15.60 -7.65
C TYR A 7 11.02 14.32 -8.20
N LEU A 8 11.76 13.22 -8.39
CA LEU A 8 11.17 11.94 -8.82
C LEU A 8 10.33 11.31 -7.71
N TRP A 9 10.68 11.58 -6.45
CA TRP A 9 9.86 11.18 -5.30
C TRP A 9 8.54 11.93 -5.28
N ASP A 10 8.57 13.23 -5.49
CA ASP A 10 7.38 14.07 -5.51
C ASP A 10 6.46 13.66 -6.68
N VAL A 11 7.02 13.55 -7.90
CA VAL A 11 6.30 13.05 -9.10
C VAL A 11 5.65 11.69 -8.84
N PHE A 12 6.36 10.77 -8.18
CA PHE A 12 5.83 9.44 -7.87
C PHE A 12 4.59 9.53 -6.97
N TRP A 13 4.61 10.36 -5.93
CA TRP A 13 3.47 10.48 -5.01
C TRP A 13 2.29 11.22 -5.63
N GLU A 14 2.53 12.23 -6.46
CA GLU A 14 1.46 12.90 -7.21
C GLU A 14 0.76 11.93 -8.19
N LEU A 15 1.52 11.08 -8.87
CA LEU A 15 0.98 9.99 -9.68
C LEU A 15 0.18 8.98 -8.83
N GLU A 16 0.65 8.66 -7.62
CA GLU A 16 -0.01 7.70 -6.73
C GLU A 16 -1.37 8.24 -6.23
N GLU A 17 -1.44 9.52 -5.89
CA GLU A 17 -2.67 10.18 -5.44
C GLU A 17 -3.76 10.18 -6.51
N THR A 18 -3.38 10.23 -7.79
CA THR A 18 -4.29 10.24 -8.93
C THR A 18 -4.56 8.85 -9.51
N ARG A 19 -3.93 7.82 -8.95
CA ARG A 19 -4.06 6.44 -9.41
C ARG A 19 -5.50 5.97 -9.30
N GLN A 20 -6.06 5.50 -10.41
CA GLN A 20 -7.29 4.73 -10.37
C GLN A 20 -6.99 3.30 -9.90
N ALA A 21 -7.16 3.06 -8.60
CA ALA A 21 -7.04 1.73 -8.02
C ALA A 21 -8.42 1.05 -7.94
N GLY A 22 -8.55 -0.12 -8.57
CA GLY A 22 -9.64 -1.06 -8.33
C GLY A 22 -9.34 -1.99 -7.15
N TRP A 23 -9.68 -3.28 -7.29
CA TRP A 23 -9.37 -4.34 -6.30
C TRP A 23 -7.89 -4.75 -6.30
N GLY A 24 -6.97 -3.79 -6.12
CA GLY A 24 -5.53 -4.06 -6.01
C GLY A 24 -4.64 -2.90 -6.44
N ALA A 25 -3.37 -2.95 -6.02
CA ALA A 25 -2.36 -1.99 -6.43
C ALA A 25 -1.92 -2.29 -7.88
N LEU A 26 -2.53 -1.61 -8.84
CA LEU A 26 -2.16 -1.68 -10.25
C LEU A 26 -0.83 -0.95 -10.49
N SER A 27 -0.07 -1.42 -11.48
CA SER A 27 1.16 -0.74 -11.92
C SER A 27 0.80 0.55 -12.63
N PHE A 28 1.62 1.60 -12.47
CA PHE A 28 1.54 2.72 -13.39
C PHE A 28 1.81 2.26 -14.82
N THR A 29 1.04 2.83 -15.74
CA THR A 29 1.14 2.65 -17.17
C THR A 29 1.88 3.84 -17.80
N TYR A 30 2.44 3.63 -19.00
CA TYR A 30 3.02 4.75 -19.76
C TYR A 30 1.98 5.81 -20.12
N GLN A 31 0.70 5.44 -20.24
CA GLN A 31 -0.38 6.38 -20.53
C GLN A 31 -0.66 7.32 -19.35
N GLU A 32 -0.66 6.81 -18.12
CA GLU A 32 -0.79 7.65 -16.93
C GLU A 32 0.41 8.60 -16.78
N ILE A 33 1.62 8.10 -17.03
CA ILE A 33 2.84 8.92 -16.95
C ILE A 33 2.85 10.00 -18.04
N ASP A 34 2.47 9.67 -19.28
CA ASP A 34 2.34 10.62 -20.39
C ASP A 34 1.22 11.64 -20.13
N ALA A 35 0.08 11.21 -19.58
CA ALA A 35 -0.99 12.11 -19.16
C ALA A 35 -0.53 13.09 -18.08
N TYR A 36 0.18 12.62 -17.06
CA TYR A 36 0.78 13.46 -16.03
C TYR A 36 1.76 14.48 -16.62
N CYS A 37 2.67 14.04 -17.49
CA CYS A 37 3.64 14.92 -18.15
C CYS A 37 2.94 16.05 -18.93
N ARG A 38 1.83 15.75 -19.61
CA ARG A 38 1.06 16.75 -20.36
C ARG A 38 0.28 17.69 -19.46
N THR A 39 -0.35 17.18 -18.40
CA THR A 39 -1.18 17.98 -17.48
C THR A 39 -0.33 18.92 -16.63
N MET A 40 0.81 18.44 -16.13
CA MET A 40 1.69 19.21 -15.24
C MET A 40 2.79 19.99 -16.00
N ASP A 41 2.82 19.91 -17.33
CA ASP A 41 3.89 20.45 -18.18
C ASP A 41 5.31 20.02 -17.75
N VAL A 42 5.42 18.76 -17.31
CA VAL A 42 6.68 18.15 -16.87
C VAL A 42 7.28 17.32 -18.00
N ARG A 43 8.61 17.37 -18.15
CA ARG A 43 9.34 16.53 -19.11
C ARG A 43 10.19 15.48 -18.41
N LEU A 44 9.67 14.25 -18.35
CA LEU A 44 10.44 13.10 -17.90
C LEU A 44 11.27 12.48 -19.03
N ARG A 45 12.55 12.25 -18.76
CA ARG A 45 13.47 11.50 -19.62
C ARG A 45 13.21 9.99 -19.52
N PRO A 46 13.60 9.19 -20.53
CA PRO A 46 13.35 7.75 -20.51
C PRO A 46 13.93 7.00 -19.30
N TRP A 47 15.03 7.48 -18.70
CA TRP A 47 15.57 6.85 -17.49
C TRP A 47 14.81 7.24 -16.22
N GLU A 48 14.20 8.41 -16.18
CA GLU A 48 13.39 8.91 -15.07
C GLU A 48 12.07 8.13 -15.01
N VAL A 49 11.43 7.92 -16.17
CA VAL A 49 10.26 7.04 -16.31
C VAL A 49 10.57 5.64 -15.78
N ARG A 50 11.76 5.09 -16.10
CA ARG A 50 12.19 3.78 -15.57
C ARG A 50 12.36 3.77 -14.05
N ILE A 51 12.80 4.88 -13.45
CA ILE A 51 12.88 5.01 -11.99
C ILE A 51 11.48 5.05 -11.37
N ILE A 52 10.56 5.84 -11.91
CA ILE A 52 9.16 5.90 -11.42
C ILE A 52 8.53 4.50 -11.44
N LEU A 53 8.71 3.74 -12.53
CA LEU A 53 8.23 2.35 -12.62
C LEU A 53 8.92 1.40 -11.63
N ALA A 54 10.20 1.61 -11.34
CA ALA A 54 10.92 0.83 -10.35
C ALA A 54 10.43 1.13 -8.92
N MET A 55 10.14 2.39 -8.62
CA MET A 55 9.56 2.82 -7.35
C MET A 55 8.16 2.23 -7.16
N ASP A 56 7.32 2.25 -8.20
CA ASP A 56 6.01 1.61 -8.18
C ASP A 56 6.12 0.11 -7.90
N ARG A 57 7.01 -0.59 -8.59
CA ARG A 57 7.24 -2.02 -8.35
C ARG A 57 7.63 -2.29 -6.89
N ALA A 58 8.52 -1.48 -6.33
CA ALA A 58 8.94 -1.61 -4.93
C ALA A 58 7.78 -1.33 -3.96
N ARG A 59 6.98 -0.29 -4.23
CA ARG A 59 5.79 0.04 -3.44
C ARG A 59 4.76 -1.08 -3.45
N ARG A 60 4.53 -1.70 -4.62
CA ARG A 60 3.61 -2.83 -4.79
C ARG A 60 4.10 -4.09 -4.09
N ALA A 61 5.41 -4.35 -4.12
CA ALA A 61 6.00 -5.47 -3.40
C ALA A 61 5.87 -5.34 -1.87
N ALA A 62 5.72 -4.13 -1.34
CA ALA A 62 5.49 -3.89 0.08
C ALA A 62 4.05 -4.16 0.53
N PHE A 63 3.09 -4.33 -0.40
CA PHE A 63 1.74 -4.74 -0.01
C PHE A 63 1.68 -6.26 0.20
N PRO A 64 1.07 -6.74 1.29
CA PRO A 64 0.95 -8.16 1.57
C PRO A 64 0.14 -8.84 0.45
N LYS A 65 0.67 -9.95 -0.05
CA LYS A 65 -0.06 -10.79 -1.01
C LYS A 65 -1.20 -11.49 -0.26
N PRO A 66 -2.39 -11.62 -0.87
CA PRO A 66 -3.53 -12.30 -0.23
C PRO A 66 -3.20 -13.71 0.25
N ASP A 67 -2.33 -14.41 -0.48
CA ASP A 67 -1.97 -15.83 -0.31
C ASP A 67 -0.64 -16.06 0.43
N ASP A 68 -0.24 -15.15 1.31
CA ASP A 68 0.96 -15.36 2.13
C ASP A 68 0.71 -16.48 3.17
N PRO A 69 1.39 -17.64 3.09
CA PRO A 69 1.13 -18.79 3.97
C PRO A 69 1.52 -18.55 5.43
N GLU A 70 2.37 -17.56 5.70
CA GLU A 70 2.72 -17.13 7.06
C GLU A 70 1.74 -16.10 7.62
N ARG A 71 0.74 -15.66 6.83
CA ARG A 71 -0.27 -14.75 7.32
C ARG A 71 -1.07 -15.45 8.42
N PRO A 72 -1.16 -14.88 9.63
CA PRO A 72 -2.09 -15.39 10.62
C PRO A 72 -3.49 -15.28 10.02
N THR A 73 -4.11 -16.43 9.75
CA THR A 73 -5.50 -16.49 9.29
C THR A 73 -6.35 -15.84 10.36
N VAL A 74 -6.87 -14.65 10.05
CA VAL A 74 -7.85 -13.97 10.89
C VAL A 74 -9.14 -14.78 10.80
N THR A 75 -9.24 -15.78 11.66
CA THR A 75 -10.39 -16.69 11.74
C THR A 75 -11.61 -16.00 12.37
N ARG A 76 -11.40 -14.84 13.01
CA ARG A 76 -12.48 -14.08 13.64
C ARG A 76 -12.11 -12.59 13.73
N LEU A 77 -13.02 -11.73 13.28
CA LEU A 77 -13.03 -10.32 13.66
C LEU A 77 -13.88 -10.20 14.93
N ALA A 78 -13.29 -9.81 16.04
CA ALA A 78 -14.04 -9.37 17.21
C ALA A 78 -14.14 -7.84 17.15
N SER A 79 -15.36 -7.31 17.27
CA SER A 79 -15.56 -5.87 17.43
C SER A 79 -15.22 -5.47 18.87
N ALA A 80 -14.44 -4.41 19.05
CA ALA A 80 -14.18 -3.83 20.37
C ALA A 80 -15.45 -3.28 21.05
N SER A 81 -16.53 -3.06 20.28
CA SER A 81 -17.82 -2.59 20.79
C SER A 81 -18.71 -3.71 21.35
N ASP A 82 -18.32 -4.98 21.19
CA ASP A 82 -19.09 -6.14 21.65
C ASP A 82 -18.30 -6.86 22.74
N VAL A 83 -18.27 -6.23 23.91
CA VAL A 83 -17.48 -6.64 25.09
C VAL A 83 -17.88 -8.03 25.56
N ASP A 84 -19.18 -8.36 25.54
CA ASP A 84 -19.69 -9.68 25.94
C ASP A 84 -19.27 -10.80 24.98
N ALA A 85 -19.11 -10.49 23.68
CA ALA A 85 -18.57 -11.44 22.70
C ALA A 85 -17.05 -11.59 22.84
N PHE A 86 -16.35 -10.53 23.25
CA PHE A 86 -14.91 -10.52 23.52
C PHE A 86 -14.57 -11.33 24.78
N GLU A 87 -15.28 -11.13 25.89
CA GLU A 87 -15.05 -11.83 27.17
C GLU A 87 -15.30 -13.34 27.05
N ARG A 88 -16.41 -13.76 26.41
CA ARG A 88 -16.67 -15.18 26.13
C ARG A 88 -15.61 -15.84 25.24
N ALA A 89 -14.99 -15.05 24.36
CA ALA A 89 -13.91 -15.55 23.51
C ALA A 89 -12.59 -15.69 24.28
N PHE A 90 -12.34 -14.81 25.25
CA PHE A 90 -11.13 -14.82 26.08
C PHE A 90 -11.14 -15.94 27.13
N ASP A 91 -12.30 -16.23 27.75
CA ASP A 91 -12.47 -17.32 28.73
C ASP A 91 -12.05 -18.70 28.22
N ARG A 92 -12.09 -18.91 26.89
CA ARG A 92 -11.62 -20.16 26.27
C ARG A 92 -10.12 -20.40 26.47
N PHE A 93 -9.33 -19.36 26.74
CA PHE A 93 -7.88 -19.47 26.95
C PHE A 93 -7.47 -19.62 28.42
N GLY A 94 -8.44 -19.71 29.35
CA GLY A 94 -8.23 -19.89 30.78
C GLY A 94 -8.39 -18.60 31.59
N THR A 95 -8.71 -18.74 32.87
CA THR A 95 -8.95 -17.62 33.80
C THR A 95 -7.69 -16.79 34.00
N VAL A 96 -7.80 -15.48 33.71
CA VAL A 96 -6.81 -14.47 34.07
C VAL A 96 -6.83 -14.31 35.59
N ILE A 97 -5.68 -14.49 36.23
CA ILE A 97 -5.48 -14.13 37.64
C ILE A 97 -4.95 -12.70 37.63
N ASP A 98 -5.78 -11.76 38.09
CA ASP A 98 -5.32 -10.41 38.40
C ASP A 98 -4.41 -10.44 39.63
N ALA A 99 -3.31 -9.69 39.56
CA ALA A 99 -2.39 -9.45 40.67
C ALA A 99 -2.76 -8.19 41.46
#